data_AF-A0A1V8SQY4-F1
#
_entry.id   AF-A0A1V8SQY4-F1
#
_cell.length_a   1.000
_cell.length_b   1.000
_cell.length_c   1.000
_cell.angle_alpha   90.00
_cell.angle_beta   90.00
_cell.angle_gamma   90.00
#
_symmetry.space_group_name_H-M   'P 1'
#
loop_
_entity.id
_entity.type
_entity.pdbx_description
1 polymer ?
#
loop_
_entity_poly.entity_id
_entity_poly.type
_entity_poly.pdbx_seq_one_letter_code
_entity_poly.pdbx_strand_id
1 'polypeptide(L)'
;MDVHALAGQQTIDAVTEQLWLTYQHPLFWFTALFVFRYLRLVVHLIAFWLYRPSPVPANPEIKPSDCTVILPTVHPENVDFSECIETCLRNRPAQLLVVTVGADKAELCEEYFEPHRTLHPYTEITVLLSPIAHKRTQVATAIPHVKTEITVLLDDHVF
;
A
#
# COMPACT_ATOMS: atom_id res chain seq x y z
N MET A 1 -28.65 42.30 49.76
CA MET A 1 -27.97 41.22 49.01
C MET A 1 -29.04 40.26 48.55
N ASP A 2 -29.15 40.07 47.24
CA ASP A 2 -30.29 39.43 46.59
C ASP A 2 -30.27 37.90 46.80
N VAL A 3 -31.22 37.39 47.59
CA VAL A 3 -31.32 35.95 47.93
C VAL A 3 -31.52 35.10 46.67
N HIS A 4 -32.16 35.66 45.64
CA HIS A 4 -32.34 35.01 44.34
C HIS A 4 -31.02 34.86 43.56
N ALA A 5 -30.10 35.82 43.69
CA ALA A 5 -28.79 35.73 43.04
C ALA A 5 -27.89 34.66 43.71
N LEU A 6 -27.99 34.52 45.04
CA LEU A 6 -27.25 33.50 45.80
C LEU A 6 -27.76 32.08 45.50
N ALA A 7 -29.09 31.89 45.40
CA ALA A 7 -29.67 30.60 45.02
C ALA A 7 -29.31 30.20 43.58
N GLY A 8 -29.26 31.17 42.66
CA GLY A 8 -28.78 30.97 41.29
C GLY A 8 -27.32 30.52 41.26
N GLN A 9 -26.44 31.18 42.02
CA GLN A 9 -25.02 30.83 42.09
C GLN A 9 -24.79 29.42 42.64
N GLN A 10 -25.47 29.06 43.74
CA GLN A 10 -25.38 27.72 44.34
C GLN A 10 -25.83 26.61 43.38
N THR A 11 -26.85 26.88 42.57
CA THR A 11 -27.33 25.93 41.56
C THR A 11 -26.30 25.74 40.44
N ILE A 12 -25.67 26.82 39.98
CA ILE A 12 -24.61 26.78 38.97
C ILE A 12 -23.40 26.00 39.49
N ASP A 13 -22.96 26.27 40.71
CA ASP A 13 -21.80 25.62 41.31
C ASP A 13 -22.03 24.10 41.45
N ALA A 14 -23.20 23.68 41.92
CA ALA A 14 -23.57 22.27 42.04
C ALA A 14 -23.62 21.53 40.70
N VAL A 15 -24.18 22.17 39.66
CA VAL A 15 -24.19 21.61 38.30
C VAL A 15 -22.77 21.49 37.76
N THR A 16 -21.93 22.50 38.00
CA THR A 16 -20.55 22.52 37.51
C THR A 16 -19.73 21.42 38.19
N GLU A 17 -19.87 21.24 39.50
CA GLU A 17 -19.20 20.16 40.25
C GLU A 17 -19.62 18.76 39.76
N GLN A 18 -20.92 18.56 39.51
CA GLN A 18 -21.44 17.31 38.97
C GLN A 18 -20.85 16.99 37.57
N LEU A 19 -20.71 18.02 36.72
CA LEU A 19 -20.07 17.90 35.41
C LEU A 19 -18.58 17.56 35.54
N TRP A 20 -17.86 18.20 36.46
CA TRP A 20 -16.44 17.92 36.72
C TRP A 20 -16.21 16.47 37.17
N LEU A 21 -17.04 15.96 38.10
CA LEU A 21 -16.96 14.58 38.57
C LEU A 21 -17.26 13.58 37.45
N THR A 22 -18.24 13.87 36.60
CA THR A 22 -18.59 13.03 35.44
C THR A 22 -17.45 13.01 34.42
N TYR A 23 -16.84 14.16 34.15
CA TYR A 23 -15.72 14.31 33.21
C TYR A 23 -14.44 13.59 33.69
N GLN A 24 -14.17 13.58 34.99
CA GLN A 24 -13.05 12.85 35.58
C GLN A 24 -13.28 11.33 35.61
N HIS A 25 -14.53 10.87 35.43
CA HIS A 25 -14.86 9.46 35.48
C HIS A 25 -14.33 8.73 34.23
N PRO A 26 -13.52 7.66 34.36
CA PRO A 26 -12.88 6.99 33.21
C PRO A 26 -13.89 6.40 32.21
N LEU A 27 -15.08 6.01 32.68
CA LEU A 27 -16.16 5.51 31.83
C LEU A 27 -16.70 6.57 30.85
N PHE A 28 -16.65 7.84 31.21
CA PHE A 28 -17.05 8.93 30.31
C PHE A 28 -16.13 8.96 29.08
N TRP A 29 -14.82 8.98 29.32
CA TRP A 29 -13.81 8.97 28.26
C TRP A 29 -13.82 7.68 27.46
N PHE A 30 -13.96 6.53 28.12
CA PHE A 30 -14.11 5.25 27.43
C PHE A 30 -15.31 5.28 26.48
N THR A 31 -16.47 5.75 26.95
CA THR A 31 -17.69 5.82 26.14
C THR A 31 -17.53 6.82 24.99
N ALA A 32 -16.99 8.01 25.26
CA ALA A 32 -16.73 9.01 24.23
C ALA A 32 -15.79 8.50 23.14
N LEU A 33 -14.67 7.87 23.51
CA LEU A 33 -13.71 7.28 22.57
C LEU A 33 -14.31 6.07 21.83
N PHE A 34 -15.10 5.25 22.51
CA PHE A 34 -15.81 4.12 21.92
C PHE A 34 -16.80 4.60 20.86
N VAL A 35 -17.67 5.53 21.20
CA VAL A 35 -18.64 6.14 20.27
C VAL A 35 -17.90 6.79 19.11
N PHE A 36 -16.86 7.59 19.36
CA PHE A 36 -16.08 8.21 18.31
C PHE A 36 -15.44 7.19 17.35
N ARG A 37 -14.86 6.10 17.88
CA ARG A 37 -14.27 5.02 17.08
C ARG A 37 -15.28 4.38 16.14
N TYR A 38 -16.47 4.04 16.65
CA TYR A 38 -17.49 3.38 15.84
C TYR A 38 -18.22 4.33 14.90
N LEU A 39 -18.46 5.57 15.32
CA LEU A 39 -19.00 6.59 14.43
C LEU A 39 -18.05 6.82 13.24
N ARG A 40 -16.75 6.96 13.51
CA ARG A 40 -15.73 7.07 12.46
C ARG A 40 -15.76 5.85 11.54
N LEU A 41 -15.83 4.63 12.08
CA LEU A 41 -15.94 3.40 11.28
C LEU A 41 -17.19 3.41 10.38
N VAL A 42 -18.36 3.73 10.93
CA VAL A 42 -19.62 3.78 10.17
C VAL A 42 -19.54 4.81 9.05
N VAL A 43 -18.99 6.00 9.32
CA VAL A 43 -18.78 7.03 8.29
C VAL A 43 -17.83 6.53 7.19
N HIS A 44 -16.73 5.88 7.54
CA HIS A 44 -15.79 5.32 6.55
C HIS A 44 -16.43 4.20 5.72
N LEU A 45 -17.25 3.35 6.34
CA LEU A 45 -18.02 2.34 5.63
C LEU A 45 -18.96 3.03 4.62
N ILE A 46 -19.82 3.95 5.07
CA ILE A 46 -20.74 4.67 4.18
C ILE A 46 -19.97 5.33 3.02
N ALA A 47 -18.86 6.00 3.32
CA ALA A 47 -18.02 6.61 2.29
C ALA A 47 -17.46 5.57 1.29
N PHE A 48 -17.03 4.40 1.76
CA PHE A 48 -16.59 3.28 0.91
C PHE A 48 -17.72 2.76 0.01
N TRP A 49 -18.94 2.59 0.54
CA TRP A 49 -20.09 2.12 -0.24
C TRP A 49 -20.57 3.14 -1.28
N LEU A 50 -20.41 4.44 -0.99
CA LEU A 50 -20.77 5.53 -1.90
C LEU A 50 -19.66 5.88 -2.88
N TYR A 51 -18.42 5.43 -2.62
CA TYR A 51 -17.27 5.72 -3.46
C TYR A 51 -17.48 5.15 -4.87
N ARG A 52 -17.24 5.98 -5.87
CA ARG A 52 -17.16 5.55 -7.27
C ARG A 52 -15.72 5.77 -7.76
N PRO A 53 -15.06 4.73 -8.30
CA PRO A 53 -13.74 4.90 -8.90
C PRO A 53 -13.78 5.97 -9.97
N SER A 54 -12.70 6.75 -10.08
CA SER A 54 -12.54 7.67 -11.21
C SER A 54 -12.55 6.86 -12.50
N PRO A 55 -13.33 7.26 -13.52
CA PRO A 55 -13.30 6.57 -14.79
C PRO A 55 -11.91 6.70 -15.42
N VAL A 56 -11.51 5.66 -16.16
CA VAL A 56 -10.28 5.72 -16.97
C VAL A 56 -10.51 6.75 -18.09
N PRO A 57 -9.63 7.76 -18.24
CA PRO A 57 -9.75 8.73 -19.32
C PRO A 57 -9.71 8.07 -20.69
N ALA A 58 -10.46 8.61 -21.66
CA ALA A 58 -10.48 8.09 -23.03
C ALA A 58 -9.10 8.15 -23.72
N ASN A 59 -8.26 9.12 -23.31
CA ASN A 59 -6.88 9.24 -23.74
C ASN A 59 -5.99 9.36 -22.49
N PRO A 60 -5.46 8.25 -21.96
CA PRO A 60 -4.60 8.30 -20.78
C PRO A 60 -3.24 8.92 -21.14
N GLU A 61 -2.80 9.89 -20.34
CA GLU A 61 -1.48 10.50 -20.48
C GLU A 61 -0.37 9.52 -20.08
N ILE A 62 -0.66 8.64 -19.10
CA ILE A 62 0.23 7.61 -18.60
C ILE A 62 0.02 6.32 -19.40
N LYS A 63 1.11 5.77 -19.92
CA LYS A 63 1.15 4.52 -20.67
C LYS A 63 1.90 3.44 -19.90
N PRO A 64 1.71 2.15 -20.24
CA PRO A 64 2.51 1.09 -19.65
C PRO A 64 4.02 1.24 -19.89
N SER A 65 4.41 1.86 -21.00
CA SER A 65 5.80 2.19 -21.30
C SER A 65 6.43 3.21 -20.34
N ASP A 66 5.65 3.85 -19.48
CA ASP A 66 6.16 4.87 -18.56
C ASP A 66 6.51 4.26 -17.19
N CYS A 67 6.45 2.92 -17.06
CA CYS A 67 6.75 2.22 -15.83
C CYS A 67 7.87 1.18 -15.92
N THR A 68 8.58 1.05 -14.79
CA THR A 68 9.56 0.01 -14.49
C THR A 68 8.97 -0.85 -13.39
N VAL A 69 8.90 -2.15 -13.63
CA VAL A 69 8.44 -3.14 -12.67
C VAL A 69 9.66 -3.70 -11.93
N ILE A 70 9.61 -3.71 -10.59
CA ILE A 70 10.59 -4.38 -9.74
C ILE A 70 9.91 -5.61 -9.14
N LEU A 71 10.46 -6.78 -9.42
CA LEU A 71 9.96 -8.06 -8.93
C LEU A 71 11.05 -8.75 -8.09
N PRO A 72 10.98 -8.67 -6.76
CA PRO A 72 11.84 -9.46 -5.88
C PRO A 72 11.32 -10.90 -5.79
N THR A 73 12.20 -11.88 -6.04
CA THR A 73 11.88 -13.30 -5.87
C THR A 73 13.01 -14.02 -5.12
N VAL A 74 12.66 -15.09 -4.43
CA VAL A 74 13.61 -16.04 -3.83
C VAL A 74 13.46 -17.45 -4.38
N HIS A 75 12.41 -17.72 -5.16
CA HIS A 75 12.08 -19.04 -5.72
C HIS A 75 11.55 -18.88 -7.15
N PRO A 76 12.45 -18.68 -8.14
CA PRO A 76 12.05 -18.46 -9.53
C PRO A 76 11.45 -19.70 -10.22
N GLU A 77 11.56 -20.88 -9.59
CA GLU A 77 11.02 -22.14 -10.13
C GLU A 77 9.53 -22.36 -9.81
N ASN A 78 8.88 -21.45 -9.08
CA ASN A 78 7.47 -21.59 -8.75
C ASN A 78 6.58 -21.43 -10.00
N VAL A 79 5.54 -22.25 -10.12
CA VAL A 79 4.52 -22.11 -11.17
C VAL A 79 3.86 -20.74 -11.11
N ASP A 80 3.57 -20.23 -9.90
CA ASP A 80 2.96 -18.91 -9.71
C ASP A 80 3.86 -17.78 -10.25
N PHE A 81 5.17 -17.95 -10.17
CA PHE A 81 6.14 -17.00 -10.71
C PHE A 81 6.00 -16.91 -12.24
N SER A 82 5.90 -18.05 -12.91
CA SER A 82 5.75 -18.06 -14.37
C SER A 82 4.47 -17.35 -14.84
N GLU A 83 3.35 -17.55 -14.13
CA GLU A 83 2.07 -16.93 -14.47
C GLU A 83 2.13 -15.41 -14.21
N CYS A 84 2.68 -15.00 -13.07
CA CYS A 84 2.92 -13.59 -12.72
C CYS A 84 3.78 -12.86 -13.77
N ILE A 85 4.87 -13.50 -14.23
CA ILE A 85 5.72 -12.94 -15.28
C ILE A 85 4.96 -12.79 -16.59
N GLU A 86 4.19 -13.79 -16.99
CA GLU A 86 3.44 -13.73 -18.23
C GLU A 86 2.38 -12.61 -18.20
N THR A 87 1.61 -12.48 -17.11
CA THR A 87 0.62 -11.41 -16.96
C THR A 87 1.29 -10.04 -16.90
N CYS A 88 2.44 -9.91 -16.23
CA CYS A 88 3.24 -8.69 -16.22
C CYS A 88 3.70 -8.29 -17.62
N LEU A 89 4.31 -9.20 -18.38
CA LEU A 89 4.86 -8.92 -19.70
C LEU A 89 3.78 -8.66 -20.76
N ARG A 90 2.57 -9.21 -20.60
CA ARG A 90 1.41 -8.86 -21.45
C ARG A 90 1.01 -7.39 -21.34
N ASN A 91 1.26 -6.76 -20.19
CA ASN A 91 1.00 -5.33 -19.97
C ASN A 91 2.07 -4.42 -20.60
N ARG A 92 3.17 -4.97 -21.13
CA ARG A 92 4.24 -4.22 -21.83
C ARG A 92 4.82 -3.04 -21.02
N PRO A 93 5.31 -3.27 -19.79
CA PRO A 93 6.09 -2.26 -19.10
C PRO A 93 7.35 -1.94 -19.90
N ALA A 94 7.93 -0.74 -19.73
CA ALA A 94 9.19 -0.43 -20.41
C ALA A 94 10.37 -1.25 -19.88
N GLN A 95 10.38 -1.55 -18.57
CA GLN A 95 11.45 -2.30 -17.93
C GLN A 95 10.90 -3.25 -16.87
N LEU A 96 11.49 -4.45 -16.77
CA LEU A 96 11.24 -5.44 -15.73
C LEU A 96 12.58 -5.79 -15.05
N LEU A 97 12.73 -5.40 -13.80
CA LEU A 97 13.88 -5.67 -12.95
C LEU A 97 13.55 -6.84 -12.01
N VAL A 98 14.09 -8.01 -12.30
CA VAL A 98 13.90 -9.21 -11.47
C VAL A 98 15.05 -9.31 -10.49
N VAL A 99 14.75 -9.30 -9.19
CA VAL A 99 15.78 -9.31 -8.16
C VAL A 99 15.77 -10.63 -7.41
N THR A 100 16.83 -11.40 -7.55
CA THR A 100 17.00 -12.70 -6.89
C THR A 100 18.23 -12.73 -5.99
N VAL A 101 18.44 -13.83 -5.26
CA VAL A 101 19.49 -13.99 -4.27
C VAL A 101 20.19 -15.32 -4.49
N GLY A 102 21.53 -15.29 -4.54
CA GLY A 102 22.36 -16.42 -4.91
C GLY A 102 22.62 -16.48 -6.42
N ALA A 103 23.87 -16.77 -6.79
CA ALA A 103 24.29 -16.81 -8.20
C ALA A 103 23.54 -17.88 -9.00
N ASP A 104 23.38 -19.08 -8.44
CA ASP A 104 22.68 -20.19 -9.09
C ASP A 104 21.23 -19.83 -9.47
N LYS A 105 20.53 -19.09 -8.60
CA LYS A 105 19.16 -18.62 -8.88
C LYS A 105 19.12 -17.49 -9.89
N ALA A 106 20.16 -16.67 -9.95
CA ALA A 106 20.28 -15.63 -10.98
C ALA A 106 20.50 -16.24 -12.35
N GLU A 107 21.32 -17.29 -12.45
CA GLU A 107 21.52 -18.05 -13.67
C GLU A 107 20.22 -18.71 -14.15
N LEU A 108 19.50 -19.39 -13.25
CA LEU A 108 18.17 -19.95 -13.57
C LEU A 108 17.17 -18.89 -14.05
N CYS A 109 17.15 -17.71 -13.41
CA CYS A 109 16.34 -16.59 -13.88
C CYS A 109 16.75 -16.16 -15.29
N GLU A 110 18.03 -15.97 -15.56
CA GLU A 110 18.50 -15.54 -16.89
C GLU A 110 18.15 -16.56 -17.97
N GLU A 111 18.34 -17.86 -17.71
CA GLU A 111 17.92 -18.93 -18.60
C GLU A 111 16.41 -18.90 -18.88
N TYR A 112 15.61 -18.68 -17.83
CA TYR A 112 14.17 -18.55 -17.95
C TYR A 112 13.76 -17.34 -18.80
N PHE A 113 14.41 -16.19 -18.61
CA PHE A 113 14.04 -14.95 -19.29
C PHE A 113 14.55 -14.83 -20.72
N GLU A 114 15.53 -15.62 -21.15
CA GLU A 114 16.03 -15.55 -22.53
C GLU A 114 14.96 -15.66 -23.63
N PRO A 115 14.07 -16.67 -23.62
CA PRO A 115 12.97 -16.72 -24.58
C PRO A 115 12.05 -15.50 -24.47
N HIS A 116 11.80 -15.00 -23.25
CA HIS A 116 10.94 -13.84 -23.02
C HIS A 116 11.51 -12.54 -23.59
N ARG A 117 12.84 -12.35 -23.58
CA ARG A 117 13.49 -11.18 -24.20
C ARG A 117 13.20 -11.09 -25.70
N THR A 118 13.11 -12.24 -26.36
CA THR A 118 12.77 -12.34 -27.79
C THR A 118 11.28 -12.14 -28.03
N LEU A 119 10.43 -12.72 -27.19
CA LEU A 119 8.96 -12.66 -27.32
C LEU A 119 8.38 -11.29 -26.93
N HIS A 120 9.05 -10.56 -26.05
CA HIS A 120 8.61 -9.27 -25.52
C HIS A 120 9.64 -8.15 -25.79
N PRO A 121 9.90 -7.82 -27.07
CA PRO A 121 10.95 -6.84 -27.43
C PRO A 121 10.67 -5.41 -26.96
N TYR A 122 9.46 -5.15 -26.46
CA TYR A 122 9.03 -3.85 -25.93
C TYR A 122 9.39 -3.64 -24.46
N THR A 123 9.85 -4.69 -23.76
CA THR A 123 10.17 -4.64 -22.34
C THR A 123 11.64 -5.01 -22.13
N GLU A 124 12.41 -4.11 -21.54
CA GLU A 124 13.78 -4.39 -21.11
C GLU A 124 13.75 -5.25 -19.83
N ILE A 125 14.10 -6.52 -19.94
CA ILE A 125 14.19 -7.43 -18.79
C ILE A 125 15.61 -7.39 -18.24
N THR A 126 15.80 -7.33 -16.93
CA THR A 126 17.15 -7.40 -16.30
C THR A 126 17.06 -8.19 -15.01
N VAL A 127 17.94 -9.19 -14.84
CA VAL A 127 18.08 -9.91 -13.59
C VAL A 127 19.18 -9.26 -12.75
N LEU A 128 18.86 -8.96 -11.49
CA LEU A 128 19.76 -8.36 -10.52
C LEU A 128 19.98 -9.31 -9.35
N LEU A 129 21.21 -9.33 -8.85
CA LEU A 129 21.58 -10.10 -7.68
C LEU A 129 21.57 -9.21 -6.43
N SER A 130 20.76 -9.58 -5.44
CA SER A 130 20.77 -8.95 -4.12
C SER A 130 21.60 -9.77 -3.14
N PRO A 131 22.35 -9.11 -2.22
CA PRO A 131 23.18 -9.81 -1.25
C PRO A 131 22.39 -10.54 -0.16
N ILE A 132 21.12 -10.16 0.07
CA ILE A 132 20.32 -10.68 1.19
C ILE A 132 18.88 -10.97 0.72
N ALA A 133 18.35 -12.12 1.14
CA ALA A 133 16.95 -12.53 0.94
C ALA A 133 15.96 -11.77 1.83
N HIS A 134 15.90 -10.45 1.65
CA HIS A 134 14.89 -9.58 2.24
C HIS A 134 14.27 -8.71 1.15
N LYS A 135 12.93 -8.69 1.07
CA LYS A 135 12.18 -7.91 0.07
C LYS A 135 12.64 -6.45 -0.01
N ARG A 136 12.88 -5.82 1.14
CA ARG A 136 13.36 -4.43 1.21
C ARG A 136 14.75 -4.24 0.60
N THR A 137 15.67 -5.15 0.88
CA THR A 137 17.04 -5.10 0.33
C THR A 137 17.02 -5.37 -1.17
N GLN A 138 16.23 -6.34 -1.62
CA GLN A 138 16.05 -6.64 -3.04
C GLN A 138 15.51 -5.42 -3.82
N VAL A 139 14.44 -4.79 -3.32
CA VAL A 139 13.91 -3.56 -3.93
C VAL A 139 14.97 -2.45 -3.92
N ALA A 140 15.69 -2.25 -2.82
CA ALA A 140 16.75 -1.25 -2.74
C ALA A 140 17.90 -1.51 -3.75
N THR A 141 18.22 -2.76 -4.06
CA THR A 141 19.20 -3.12 -5.11
C THR A 141 18.72 -2.71 -6.51
N ALA A 142 17.41 -2.78 -6.78
CA ALA A 142 16.84 -2.45 -8.08
C ALA A 142 16.63 -0.94 -8.30
N ILE A 143 16.34 -0.16 -7.26
CA ILE A 143 16.04 1.28 -7.38
C ILE A 143 17.07 2.06 -8.25
N PRO A 144 18.40 1.87 -8.09
CA PRO A 144 19.38 2.57 -8.92
C PRO A 144 19.32 2.26 -10.42
N HIS A 145 18.64 1.17 -10.81
CA HIS A 145 18.53 0.69 -12.18
C HIS A 145 17.21 1.08 -12.86
N VAL A 146 16.30 1.73 -12.13
CA VAL A 146 15.00 2.21 -12.65
C VAL A 146 15.24 3.33 -13.67
N LYS A 147 14.61 3.19 -14.85
CA LYS A 147 14.79 4.15 -15.96
C LYS A 147 13.57 5.03 -16.25
N THR A 148 12.43 4.75 -15.63
CA THR A 148 11.15 5.40 -15.94
C THR A 148 10.63 6.24 -14.79
N GLU A 149 9.62 7.07 -15.08
CA GLU A 149 9.00 7.97 -14.09
C GLU A 149 8.16 7.21 -13.05
N ILE A 150 7.56 6.08 -13.44
CA ILE A 150 6.73 5.27 -12.55
C ILE A 150 7.49 4.00 -12.17
N THR A 151 7.52 3.69 -10.87
CA THR A 151 8.02 2.41 -10.35
C THR A 151 6.85 1.59 -9.82
N VAL A 152 6.76 0.33 -10.26
CA VAL A 152 5.76 -0.63 -9.80
C VAL A 152 6.47 -1.73 -9.04
N LEU A 153 6.03 -2.01 -7.81
CA LEU A 153 6.53 -3.14 -7.03
C LEU A 153 5.57 -4.31 -7.22
N LEU A 154 6.07 -5.42 -7.75
CA LEU A 154 5.28 -6.61 -8.07
C LEU A 154 5.75 -7.79 -7.22
N ASP A 155 4.82 -8.45 -6.54
CA ASP A 155 5.10 -9.69 -5.80
C ASP A 155 5.02 -10.91 -6.74
N ASP A 156 5.84 -11.93 -6.47
CA ASP A 156 6.06 -13.13 -7.30
C ASP A 156 4.91 -14.16 -7.31
N HIS A 157 3.80 -13.87 -6.65
CA HIS A 157 2.63 -14.75 -6.50
C HIS A 157 1.30 -13.99 -6.72
N VAL A 158 1.36 -12.84 -7.40
CA VAL A 158 0.20 -12.04 -7.80
C VAL A 158 0.07 -12.12 -9.31
N PHE A 159 -1.10 -12.49 -9.81
CA PHE A 159 -1.38 -12.69 -11.24
C PHE A 159 -2.49 -11.77 -11.75
#